data_AF-A0A537DZN4-F1
#
_entry.id   AF-A0A537DZN4-F1
#
_cell.length_a   1.000
_cell.length_b   1.000
_cell.length_c   1.000
_cell.angle_alpha   90.00
_cell.angle_beta   90.00
_cell.angle_gamma   90.00
#
_symmetry.space_group_name_H-M   'P 1'
#
loop_
_entity.id
_entity.type
_entity.pdbx_description
1 polymer ?
#
loop_
_entity_poly.entity_id
_entity_poly.type
_entity_poly.pdbx_seq_one_letter_code
_entity_poly.pdbx_strand_id
1 'polypeptide(L)'
;MNESLDDDPWLGTLERFPTVYHARASWLYDINTESLQKAIFAGLHSLAQGKKSLEITVADIPGYQSGGVVFKFGVGNKDGFDILDENEVKRVIQRIEEKGTFDTLDLVFHLHYSVDDGKRHKVHQDQYLARLTFQPGRVELLLHHLKGVRRISPDELVRILLSATNHELSRNKYSELELESLSST
;
A
#
# COMPACT_ATOMS: atom_id res chain seq x y z
N MET A 1 12.59 -31.94 12.47
CA MET A 1 13.31 -30.68 12.66
C MET A 1 12.30 -29.58 12.38
N ASN A 2 11.66 -29.06 13.43
CA ASN A 2 10.84 -27.87 13.32
C ASN A 2 11.81 -26.69 13.35
N GLU A 3 12.18 -26.17 12.19
CA GLU A 3 12.74 -24.83 12.13
C GLU A 3 11.65 -23.90 12.68
N SER A 4 11.95 -23.24 13.80
CA SER A 4 11.11 -22.18 14.34
C SER A 4 10.93 -21.16 13.23
N LEU A 5 9.70 -21.04 12.73
CA LEU A 5 9.30 -19.94 11.85
C LEU A 5 9.78 -18.65 12.49
N ASP A 6 10.66 -17.97 11.74
CA ASP A 6 11.34 -16.73 12.05
C ASP A 6 10.46 -15.84 12.93
N ASP A 7 10.76 -15.82 14.23
CA ASP A 7 10.07 -14.96 15.19
C ASP A 7 10.65 -13.57 14.95
N ASP A 8 10.19 -12.93 13.89
CA ASP A 8 10.59 -11.59 13.53
C ASP A 8 9.70 -10.61 14.29
N PRO A 9 10.17 -10.11 15.46
CA PRO A 9 9.35 -9.25 16.29
C PRO A 9 9.08 -7.89 15.64
N TRP A 10 9.77 -7.59 14.53
CA TRP A 10 9.69 -6.29 13.86
C TRP A 10 8.80 -6.30 12.63
N LEU A 11 8.33 -7.48 12.18
CA LEU A 11 7.41 -7.59 11.06
C LEU A 11 6.21 -6.67 11.28
N GLY A 12 5.95 -5.83 10.29
CA GLY A 12 4.86 -4.87 10.26
C GLY A 12 5.26 -3.45 10.66
N THR A 13 6.43 -3.19 11.25
CA THR A 13 6.77 -1.83 11.71
C THR A 13 8.21 -1.43 11.40
N LEU A 14 8.40 -0.13 11.21
CA LEU A 14 9.70 0.52 11.19
C LEU A 14 10.03 1.09 12.57
N GLU A 15 11.30 0.99 12.97
CA GLU A 15 11.84 1.68 14.14
C GLU A 15 11.71 3.20 13.96
N ARG A 16 11.89 3.70 12.73
CA ARG A 16 11.89 5.12 12.39
C ARG A 16 10.99 5.41 11.21
N PHE A 17 9.77 5.85 11.49
CA PHE A 17 8.86 6.37 10.46
C PHE A 17 8.99 7.90 10.33
N PRO A 18 8.88 8.47 9.12
CA PRO A 18 8.92 9.91 8.94
C PRO A 18 7.88 10.65 9.78
N THR A 19 8.18 11.89 10.15
CA THR A 19 7.29 12.77 10.92
C THR A 19 6.52 13.76 10.04
N VAL A 20 6.93 13.93 8.77
CA VAL A 20 6.27 14.80 7.80
C VAL A 20 5.34 13.96 6.94
N TYR A 21 4.06 14.32 6.86
CA TYR A 21 3.07 13.61 6.07
C TYR A 21 2.53 14.50 4.97
N HIS A 22 2.31 13.90 3.81
CA HIS A 22 1.76 14.54 2.62
C HIS A 22 0.28 14.21 2.43
N ALA A 23 -0.22 13.13 3.05
CA ALA A 23 -1.64 12.92 3.27
C ALA A 23 -1.90 12.22 4.61
N ARG A 24 -3.09 12.50 5.14
CA ARG A 24 -3.67 11.85 6.32
C ARG A 24 -5.12 11.52 6.01
N ALA A 25 -5.52 10.29 6.27
CA ALA A 25 -6.89 9.83 6.08
C ALA A 25 -7.37 9.03 7.29
N SER A 26 -8.69 8.96 7.45
CA SER A 26 -9.33 8.04 8.40
C SER A 26 -10.43 7.29 7.68
N TRP A 27 -10.45 5.97 7.88
CA TRP A 27 -11.50 5.09 7.37
C TRP A 27 -12.26 4.47 8.54
N LEU A 28 -13.59 4.46 8.46
CA LEU A 28 -14.44 3.76 9.41
C LEU A 28 -14.70 2.35 8.92
N TYR A 29 -14.83 1.42 9.87
CA TYR A 29 -15.10 0.02 9.60
C TYR A 29 -15.96 -0.61 10.71
N ASP A 30 -16.79 -1.59 10.36
CA ASP A 30 -17.71 -2.30 11.27
C ASP A 30 -17.39 -3.81 11.40
N ILE A 31 -16.28 -4.24 10.82
CA ILE A 31 -15.78 -5.62 10.88
C ILE A 31 -14.68 -5.79 11.91
N ASN A 32 -14.24 -7.02 12.16
CA ASN A 32 -13.07 -7.25 13.00
C ASN A 32 -11.78 -6.81 12.27
N THR A 33 -10.77 -6.39 13.04
CA THR A 33 -9.50 -5.88 12.54
C THR A 33 -8.72 -6.92 11.73
N GLU A 34 -8.86 -8.21 12.04
CA GLU A 34 -8.20 -9.30 11.31
C GLU A 34 -8.72 -9.37 9.85
N SER A 35 -10.04 -9.41 9.67
CA SER A 35 -10.69 -9.40 8.35
C SER A 35 -10.29 -8.14 7.56
N LEU A 36 -10.21 -6.98 8.22
CA LEU A 36 -9.75 -5.75 7.60
C LEU A 36 -8.30 -5.85 7.11
N GLN A 37 -7.38 -6.30 7.97
CA GLN A 37 -5.96 -6.42 7.61
C GLN A 37 -5.76 -7.42 6.48
N LYS A 38 -6.43 -8.57 6.53
CA LYS A 38 -6.41 -9.56 5.44
C LYS A 38 -6.92 -8.95 4.12
N ALA A 39 -7.99 -8.16 4.17
CA ALA A 39 -8.52 -7.48 2.98
C ALA A 39 -7.57 -6.41 2.43
N ILE A 40 -6.86 -5.67 3.30
CA ILE A 40 -5.82 -4.71 2.87
C ILE A 40 -4.72 -5.46 2.11
N PHE A 41 -4.16 -6.54 2.67
CA PHE A 41 -3.10 -7.30 2.00
C PHE A 41 -3.57 -7.94 0.69
N ALA A 42 -4.80 -8.47 0.64
CA ALA A 42 -5.39 -8.95 -0.60
C ALA A 42 -5.55 -7.83 -1.64
N GLY A 43 -5.96 -6.64 -1.22
CA GLY A 43 -6.08 -5.46 -2.07
C GLY A 43 -4.73 -5.00 -2.62
N LEU A 44 -3.68 -4.96 -1.79
CA LEU A 44 -2.31 -4.66 -2.22
C LEU A 44 -1.81 -5.69 -3.23
N HIS A 45 -2.02 -6.98 -2.95
CA HIS A 45 -1.63 -8.05 -3.87
C HIS A 45 -2.35 -7.92 -5.22
N SER A 46 -3.66 -7.64 -5.22
CA SER A 46 -4.45 -7.37 -6.42
C SER A 46 -3.92 -6.17 -7.21
N LEU A 47 -3.55 -5.07 -6.53
CA LEU A 47 -2.94 -3.89 -7.16
C LEU A 47 -1.58 -4.20 -7.81
N ALA A 48 -0.82 -5.15 -7.25
CA ALA A 48 0.49 -5.53 -7.78
C ALA A 48 0.41 -6.42 -9.04
N GLN A 49 -0.72 -7.10 -9.27
CA GLN A 49 -0.90 -8.06 -10.38
C GLN A 49 -1.16 -7.43 -11.76
N GLY A 50 -1.25 -6.10 -11.85
CA GLY A 50 -1.61 -5.45 -13.12
C GLY A 50 -0.97 -4.08 -13.32
N LYS A 51 -0.86 -3.71 -14.59
CA LYS A 51 -0.57 -2.34 -15.00
C LYS A 51 -1.88 -1.54 -15.03
N LYS A 52 -1.94 -0.45 -14.27
CA LYS A 52 -3.05 0.51 -14.39
C LYS A 52 -2.73 1.55 -15.45
N SER A 53 -3.66 1.78 -16.38
CA SER A 53 -3.51 2.81 -17.40
C SER A 53 -3.39 4.19 -16.77
N LEU A 54 -2.44 4.98 -17.25
CA LEU A 54 -2.18 6.35 -16.81
C LEU A 54 -1.54 7.11 -17.96
N GLU A 55 -1.91 8.37 -18.13
CA GLU A 55 -1.24 9.27 -19.05
C GLU A 55 0.11 9.74 -18.47
N ILE A 56 1.19 9.54 -19.23
CA ILE A 56 2.57 9.76 -18.79
C ILE A 56 3.21 10.87 -19.62
N THR A 57 3.88 11.80 -18.95
CA THR A 57 4.75 12.78 -19.61
C THR A 57 6.18 12.27 -19.67
N VAL A 58 6.87 12.46 -20.79
CA VAL A 58 8.29 12.10 -20.98
C VAL A 58 9.07 13.37 -21.26
N ALA A 59 10.23 13.55 -20.62
CA ALA A 59 10.99 14.81 -20.67
C ALA A 59 11.28 15.30 -22.10
N ASP A 60 11.46 14.36 -23.04
CA ASP A 60 11.85 14.64 -24.43
C ASP A 60 10.71 14.45 -25.44
N ILE A 61 9.48 14.21 -24.99
CA ILE A 61 8.32 14.01 -25.86
C ILE A 61 7.21 15.00 -25.46
N PRO A 62 6.82 15.92 -26.36
CA PRO A 62 5.73 16.84 -26.09
C PRO A 62 4.41 16.12 -25.81
N GLY A 63 3.66 16.61 -24.84
CA GLY A 63 2.32 16.13 -24.51
C GLY A 63 2.29 14.90 -23.62
N TYR A 64 1.08 14.34 -23.48
CA TYR A 64 0.82 13.12 -22.73
C TYR A 64 0.90 11.91 -23.64
N GLN A 65 1.50 10.83 -23.13
CA GLN A 65 1.60 9.55 -23.80
C GLN A 65 0.78 8.53 -23.03
N SER A 66 0.07 7.67 -23.75
CA SER A 66 -0.58 6.52 -23.13
C SER A 66 0.46 5.61 -22.49
N GLY A 67 0.20 5.22 -21.25
CA GLY A 67 1.12 4.45 -20.46
C GLY A 67 0.42 3.83 -19.26
N GLY A 68 1.19 3.61 -18.21
CA GLY A 68 0.63 3.14 -16.96
C GLY A 68 1.62 2.94 -15.85
N VAL A 69 1.09 2.52 -14.72
CA VAL A 69 1.81 2.30 -13.47
C VAL A 69 1.66 0.85 -13.02
N VAL A 70 2.75 0.27 -12.55
CA VAL A 70 2.78 -1.01 -11.83
C VAL A 70 3.17 -0.70 -10.39
N PHE A 71 2.42 -1.26 -9.45
CA PHE A 71 2.68 -1.12 -8.03
C PHE A 71 3.55 -2.27 -7.53
N LYS A 72 4.51 -1.95 -6.67
CA LYS A 72 5.19 -2.93 -5.81
C LYS A 72 5.11 -2.45 -4.38
N PHE A 73 4.87 -3.38 -3.47
CA PHE A 73 4.70 -3.08 -2.06
C PHE A 73 5.78 -3.78 -1.24
N GLY A 74 6.02 -3.25 -0.05
CA GLY A 74 6.78 -3.93 0.98
C GLY A 74 6.20 -3.65 2.36
N VAL A 75 6.44 -4.57 3.29
CA VAL A 75 6.02 -4.48 4.69
C VAL A 75 7.21 -4.11 5.55
N GLY A 76 7.00 -3.21 6.52
CA GLY A 76 8.05 -2.74 7.42
C GLY A 76 8.67 -3.90 8.20
N ASN A 77 9.99 -3.89 8.28
CA ASN A 77 10.76 -4.82 9.09
C ASN A 77 11.96 -4.09 9.69
N LYS A 78 11.74 -3.50 10.86
CA LYS A 78 12.72 -2.76 11.67
C LYS A 78 13.34 -1.56 10.95
N ASP A 79 14.43 -1.80 10.21
CA ASP A 79 15.25 -0.78 9.54
C ASP A 79 14.97 -0.72 8.03
N GLY A 80 14.09 -1.59 7.52
CA GLY A 80 13.81 -1.72 6.10
C GLY A 80 12.41 -2.26 5.79
N PHE A 81 12.27 -2.80 4.58
CA PHE A 81 11.01 -3.38 4.11
C PHE A 81 11.27 -4.72 3.43
N ASP A 82 10.45 -5.71 3.77
CA ASP A 82 10.37 -6.98 3.06
C ASP A 82 9.42 -6.82 1.87
N ILE A 83 9.83 -7.27 0.69
CA ILE A 83 9.01 -7.15 -0.52
C ILE A 83 7.78 -8.04 -0.35
N LEU A 84 6.59 -7.45 -0.55
CA LEU A 84 5.32 -8.13 -0.39
C LEU A 84 5.00 -9.00 -1.62
N ASP A 85 5.77 -10.07 -1.81
CA ASP A 85 5.50 -11.12 -2.80
C ASP A 85 4.51 -12.16 -2.25
N GLU A 86 4.21 -13.21 -3.03
CA GLU A 86 3.25 -14.24 -2.62
C GLU A 86 3.67 -14.97 -1.32
N ASN A 87 4.96 -15.13 -1.07
CA ASN A 87 5.45 -15.78 0.14
C ASN A 87 5.35 -14.84 1.33
N GLU A 88 5.69 -13.57 1.14
CA GLU A 88 5.60 -12.57 2.20
C GLU A 88 4.15 -12.28 2.58
N VAL A 89 3.22 -12.24 1.61
CA VAL A 89 1.78 -12.19 1.91
C VAL A 89 1.37 -13.38 2.79
N LYS A 90 1.78 -14.61 2.46
CA LYS A 90 1.45 -15.79 3.28
C LYS A 90 2.03 -15.69 4.69
N ARG A 91 3.29 -15.26 4.82
CA ARG A 91 3.96 -15.05 6.11
C ARG A 91 3.20 -14.04 6.97
N VAL A 92 2.79 -12.92 6.39
CA VAL A 92 2.04 -11.88 7.08
C VAL A 92 0.64 -12.37 7.50
N ILE A 93 -0.07 -13.08 6.63
CA ILE A 93 -1.40 -13.63 6.95
C ILE A 93 -1.28 -14.65 8.08
N GLN A 94 -0.30 -15.56 8.02
CA GLN A 94 -0.03 -16.54 9.07
C GLN A 94 0.31 -15.84 10.41
N ARG A 95 1.12 -14.77 10.37
CA ARG A 95 1.44 -13.95 11.55
C ARG A 95 0.18 -13.33 12.18
N ILE A 96 -0.78 -12.88 11.38
CA ILE A 96 -2.05 -12.33 11.89
C ILE A 96 -2.87 -13.44 12.57
N GLU A 97 -2.97 -14.61 11.95
CA GLU A 97 -3.77 -15.74 12.45
C GLU A 97 -3.20 -16.37 13.73
N GLU A 98 -1.89 -16.52 13.80
CA GLU A 98 -1.23 -17.22 14.91
C GLU A 98 -0.91 -16.32 16.10
N LYS A 99 -0.60 -15.05 15.84
CA LYS A 99 -0.08 -14.11 16.87
C LYS A 99 -0.93 -12.85 17.01
N GLY A 100 -2.03 -12.73 16.28
CA GLY A 100 -2.96 -11.59 16.34
C GLY A 100 -2.60 -10.45 15.38
N THR A 101 -3.52 -9.50 15.28
CA THR A 101 -3.46 -8.35 14.36
C THR A 101 -2.35 -7.36 14.70
N PHE A 102 -1.93 -6.57 13.70
CA PHE A 102 -1.03 -5.44 13.91
C PHE A 102 -1.78 -4.24 14.49
N ASP A 103 -1.27 -3.62 15.55
CA ASP A 103 -1.80 -2.31 16.01
C ASP A 103 -1.36 -1.18 15.06
N THR A 104 -0.17 -1.33 14.47
CA THR A 104 0.40 -0.42 13.49
C THR A 104 1.07 -1.23 12.38
N LEU A 105 0.86 -0.80 11.14
CA LEU A 105 1.43 -1.42 9.94
C LEU A 105 2.11 -0.36 9.07
N ASP A 106 3.40 -0.51 8.86
CA ASP A 106 4.20 0.32 7.97
C ASP A 106 4.40 -0.38 6.63
N LEU A 107 4.21 0.37 5.55
CA LEU A 107 4.28 -0.12 4.18
C LEU A 107 5.11 0.83 3.31
N VAL A 108 5.77 0.28 2.30
CA VAL A 108 6.39 1.04 1.20
C VAL A 108 5.66 0.75 -0.11
N PHE A 109 5.54 1.78 -0.94
CA PHE A 109 4.86 1.75 -2.22
C PHE A 109 5.86 2.22 -3.26
N HIS A 110 6.17 1.37 -4.22
CA HIS A 110 6.99 1.70 -5.38
C HIS A 110 6.10 1.75 -6.62
N LEU A 111 5.99 2.91 -7.22
CA LEU A 111 5.18 3.14 -8.41
C LEU A 111 6.09 3.20 -9.63
N HIS A 112 6.02 2.16 -10.46
CA HIS A 112 6.83 2.00 -11.65
C HIS A 112 6.04 2.40 -12.89
N TYR A 113 6.43 3.51 -13.51
CA TYR A 113 5.75 4.05 -14.69
C TYR A 113 6.38 3.56 -15.99
N SER A 114 5.55 3.37 -17.01
CA SER A 114 5.96 2.98 -18.37
C SER A 114 5.05 3.60 -19.42
N VAL A 115 5.58 3.79 -20.63
CA VAL A 115 4.85 4.30 -21.80
C VAL A 115 4.56 3.13 -22.74
N ASP A 116 3.39 3.14 -23.39
CA ASP A 116 2.91 2.08 -24.29
C ASP A 116 3.29 2.34 -25.76
N ASP A 117 4.54 2.69 -26.02
CA ASP A 117 5.07 2.92 -27.38
C ASP A 117 6.06 1.84 -27.85
N GLY A 118 6.17 0.76 -27.07
CA GLY A 118 7.10 -0.35 -27.31
C GLY A 118 8.58 -0.01 -27.07
N LYS A 119 8.89 1.21 -26.60
CA LYS A 119 10.26 1.63 -26.27
C LYS A 119 10.47 1.71 -24.77
N ARG A 120 11.72 1.49 -24.34
CA ARG A 120 12.10 1.65 -22.94
C ARG A 120 12.43 3.10 -22.65
N HIS A 121 11.49 3.83 -22.06
CA HIS A 121 11.72 5.17 -21.53
C HIS A 121 12.26 5.14 -20.11
N LYS A 122 13.17 6.05 -19.79
CA LYS A 122 13.57 6.29 -18.40
C LYS A 122 12.50 7.15 -17.73
N VAL A 123 11.44 6.53 -17.23
CA VAL A 123 10.40 7.22 -16.48
C VAL A 123 10.77 7.22 -14.99
N HIS A 124 10.69 8.39 -14.35
CA HIS A 124 10.86 8.52 -12.91
C HIS A 124 9.85 7.65 -12.16
N GLN A 125 10.27 7.06 -11.05
CA GLN A 125 9.43 6.27 -10.15
C GLN A 125 9.08 7.10 -8.92
N ASP A 126 7.87 6.87 -8.40
CA ASP A 126 7.47 7.45 -7.12
C ASP A 126 7.61 6.41 -6.01
N GLN A 127 7.99 6.88 -4.82
CA GLN A 127 8.05 6.07 -3.62
C GLN A 127 7.29 6.74 -2.50
N TYR A 128 6.37 5.99 -1.88
CA TYR A 128 5.63 6.42 -0.70
C TYR A 128 5.91 5.48 0.47
N LEU A 129 5.85 6.04 1.68
CA LEU A 129 5.74 5.29 2.92
C LEU A 129 4.33 5.51 3.47
N ALA A 130 3.66 4.44 3.88
CA ALA A 130 2.40 4.51 4.60
C ALA A 130 2.53 3.93 5.99
N ARG A 131 1.82 4.52 6.95
CA ARG A 131 1.55 3.95 8.26
C ARG A 131 0.05 3.84 8.45
N LEU A 132 -0.42 2.62 8.72
CA LEU A 132 -1.78 2.37 9.17
C LEU A 132 -1.77 2.14 10.67
N THR A 133 -2.67 2.81 11.40
CA THR A 133 -2.87 2.60 12.84
C THR A 133 -4.31 2.18 13.07
N PHE A 134 -4.50 1.00 13.65
CA PHE A 134 -5.80 0.38 13.82
C PHE A 134 -6.35 0.68 15.20
N GLN A 135 -7.59 1.16 15.26
CA GLN A 135 -8.35 1.41 16.48
C GLN A 135 -9.73 0.78 16.33
N PRO A 136 -10.45 0.46 17.42
CA PRO A 136 -11.81 -0.07 17.31
C PRO A 136 -12.71 0.80 16.42
N GLY A 137 -13.12 0.25 15.27
CA GLY A 137 -14.02 0.87 14.30
C GLY A 137 -13.40 1.95 13.40
N ARG A 138 -12.09 2.22 13.51
CA ARG A 138 -11.41 3.24 12.70
C ARG A 138 -9.96 2.85 12.40
N VAL A 139 -9.52 3.04 11.17
CA VAL A 139 -8.11 2.98 10.80
C VAL A 139 -7.63 4.35 10.33
N GLU A 140 -6.50 4.80 10.85
CA GLU A 140 -5.81 5.99 10.39
C GLU A 140 -4.73 5.62 9.39
N LEU A 141 -4.63 6.37 8.29
CA LEU A 141 -3.59 6.22 7.28
C LEU A 141 -2.78 7.51 7.16
N LEU A 142 -1.47 7.42 7.37
CA LEU A 142 -0.50 8.48 7.13
C LEU A 142 0.35 8.14 5.92
N LEU A 143 0.49 9.07 4.97
CA LEU A 143 1.31 8.90 3.77
C LEU A 143 2.43 9.93 3.71
N HIS A 144 3.64 9.46 3.46
CA HIS A 144 4.81 10.27 3.19
C HIS A 144 5.36 9.96 1.79
N HIS A 145 5.33 10.94 0.88
CA HIS A 145 6.05 10.87 -0.38
C HIS A 145 7.57 11.02 -0.14
N LEU A 146 8.31 9.94 -0.36
CA LEU A 146 9.76 9.88 -0.13
C LEU A 146 10.56 10.45 -1.30
N LYS A 147 10.21 10.07 -2.53
CA LYS A 147 10.89 10.54 -3.74
C LYS A 147 10.03 10.33 -4.98
N GLY A 148 10.37 11.06 -6.04
CA GLY A 148 9.72 10.95 -7.33
C GLY A 148 9.11 12.27 -7.78
N VAL A 149 8.38 12.20 -8.89
CA VAL A 149 7.70 13.34 -9.50
C VAL A 149 6.24 13.46 -9.08
N ARG A 150 5.76 12.56 -8.21
CA ARG A 150 4.40 12.57 -7.64
C ARG A 150 3.32 12.59 -8.73
N ARG A 151 3.41 11.65 -9.69
CA ARG A 151 2.43 11.51 -10.80
C ARG A 151 1.07 11.05 -10.31
N ILE A 152 1.07 10.18 -9.31
CA ILE A 152 -0.13 9.86 -8.53
C ILE A 152 -0.01 10.68 -7.26
N SER A 153 -0.99 11.53 -6.97
CA SER A 153 -0.95 12.37 -5.77
C SER A 153 -1.21 11.55 -4.49
N PRO A 154 -0.77 12.02 -3.30
CA PRO A 154 -1.03 11.33 -2.04
C PRO A 154 -2.52 11.03 -1.79
N ASP A 155 -3.43 11.96 -2.10
CA ASP A 155 -4.88 11.77 -1.95
C ASP A 155 -5.45 10.75 -2.95
N GLU A 156 -4.95 10.75 -4.19
CA GLU A 156 -5.30 9.73 -5.18
C GLU A 156 -4.82 8.35 -4.71
N LEU A 157 -3.63 8.24 -4.13
CA LEU A 157 -3.12 6.99 -3.58
C LEU A 157 -3.99 6.47 -2.43
N VAL A 158 -4.46 7.33 -1.51
CA VAL A 158 -5.44 6.95 -0.47
C VAL A 158 -6.69 6.34 -1.10
N ARG A 159 -7.25 6.97 -2.14
CA ARG A 159 -8.46 6.50 -2.82
C ARG A 159 -8.25 5.18 -3.56
N ILE A 160 -7.08 4.99 -4.17
CA ILE A 160 -6.71 3.73 -4.81
C ILE A 160 -6.67 2.59 -3.78
N LEU A 161 -6.09 2.83 -2.61
CA LEU A 161 -6.01 1.82 -1.54
C LEU A 161 -7.37 1.51 -0.94
N LEU A 162 -8.18 2.53 -0.68
CA LEU A 162 -9.55 2.37 -0.21
C LEU A 162 -10.36 1.52 -1.19
N SER A 163 -10.32 1.86 -2.48
CA SER A 163 -11.04 1.13 -3.52
C SER A 163 -10.59 -0.32 -3.65
N ALA A 164 -9.27 -0.58 -3.62
CA ALA A 164 -8.74 -1.94 -3.67
C ALA A 164 -9.15 -2.77 -2.44
N THR A 165 -9.16 -2.15 -1.26
CA THR A 165 -9.59 -2.82 -0.02
C THR A 165 -11.09 -3.11 -0.04
N ASN A 166 -11.92 -2.12 -0.41
CA ASN A 166 -13.38 -2.30 -0.51
C ASN A 166 -13.79 -3.35 -1.54
N HIS A 167 -13.03 -3.48 -2.63
CA HIS A 167 -13.24 -4.55 -3.61
C HIS A 167 -13.09 -5.93 -2.96
N GLU A 168 -12.02 -6.15 -2.19
CA GLU A 168 -11.79 -7.43 -1.50
C GLU A 168 -12.77 -7.66 -0.35
N LEU A 169 -13.16 -6.61 0.39
CA LEU A 169 -14.21 -6.71 1.41
C LEU A 169 -15.55 -7.16 0.81
N SER A 170 -15.97 -6.53 -0.28
CA SER A 170 -17.19 -6.87 -0.99
C SER A 170 -17.19 -8.31 -1.50
N ARG A 171 -16.06 -8.79 -2.05
CA ARG A 171 -15.90 -10.19 -2.47
C ARG A 171 -16.09 -11.18 -1.33
N ASN A 172 -15.72 -10.77 -0.11
CA ASN A 172 -15.87 -11.57 1.11
C ASN A 172 -17.18 -11.27 1.87
N LYS A 173 -18.10 -10.47 1.29
CA LYS A 173 -19.40 -10.09 1.88
C LYS A 173 -19.29 -9.31 3.19
N TYR A 174 -18.19 -8.58 3.37
CA TYR A 174 -18.04 -7.59 4.43
C TYR A 174 -18.55 -6.22 3.98
N SER A 175 -18.92 -5.37 4.93
CA SER A 175 -19.23 -3.96 4.64
C SER A 175 -17.99 -3.25 4.10
N GLU A 176 -18.20 -2.28 3.22
CA GLU A 176 -17.14 -1.42 2.72
C GLU A 176 -16.64 -0.44 3.79
N LEU A 177 -15.38 -0.03 3.67
CA LEU A 177 -14.85 1.06 4.47
C LEU A 177 -15.43 2.40 4.01
N GLU A 178 -15.73 3.26 4.98
CA GLU A 178 -16.18 4.63 4.74
C GLU A 178 -15.00 5.60 4.88
N LEU A 179 -14.80 6.48 3.90
CA LEU A 179 -13.83 7.56 3.99
C LEU A 179 -14.39 8.69 4.88
N GLU A 180 -13.96 8.74 6.13
CA GLU A 180 -14.42 9.74 7.08
C GLU A 180 -13.70 11.08 6.90
N SER A 181 -12.38 11.05 6.68
CA SER A 181 -11.61 12.26 6.44
C SER A 181 -10.41 12.01 5.53
N LEU A 182 -10.03 13.03 4.76
CA LEU A 182 -8.84 13.06 3.93
C LEU A 182 -8.31 14.49 3.83
N SER A 183 -7.07 14.68 4.28
CA SER A 183 -6.31 15.92 4.11
C SER A 183 -5.00 15.62 3.38
N SER A 184 -4.60 16.46 2.43
CA SER A 184 -3.38 16.30 1.64
C SER A 184 -2.71 17.65 1.42
N THR A 185 -1.38 17.65 1.31
CA THR A 185 -0.52 18.84 1.11
C THR A 185 0.46 18.66 -0.04
#